data_AF-K2FJJ3-F1
#
_entry.id   AF-K2FJJ3-F1
#
_cell.length_a   1.000
_cell.length_b   1.000
_cell.length_c   1.000
_cell.angle_alpha   90.00
_cell.angle_beta   90.00
_cell.angle_gamma   90.00
#
_symmetry.space_group_name_H-M   'P 1'
#
loop_
_entity.id
_entity.type
_entity.pdbx_description
1 polymer ?
#
loop_
_entity_poly.entity_id
_entity_poly.type
_entity_poly.pdbx_seq_one_letter_code
_entity_poly.pdbx_strand_id
1 'polypeptide(L)'
;SGVGIVSQIDNTGGLGTTWTNGQNGTQLTYYFTDYTVAKWYDLAGIGHLAGDDIGIGYNFSTGAKAIDFTGGVVSIFADNISRVGYTQLNPSAGGGSNATDIANATDGALWLEYAGHTHTIIDVNLGARTGTLIGDVDGVNNIHVGNKGTGYLDATGGNVFGNFDTNSWNLLTSGIADAKFEAKVSNTNSGPNWPLSGTASFKTTAIPEPGSLALIALGLLGAGSFSRRRRSA
;
A
#
# COMPACT_ATOMS: atom_id res chain seq x y z
N SER A 1 6.71 5.97 11.14
CA SER A 1 5.48 6.12 10.35
C SER A 1 5.85 6.73 8.99
N GLY A 2 4.93 6.70 8.03
CA GLY A 2 5.11 7.28 6.68
C GLY A 2 3.77 7.69 6.07
N VAL A 3 3.76 8.68 5.19
CA VAL A 3 2.55 9.13 4.48
C VAL A 3 2.79 9.19 2.98
N GLY A 4 1.72 9.07 2.20
CA GLY A 4 1.81 9.30 0.76
C GLY A 4 0.47 9.25 0.06
N ILE A 5 0.54 9.32 -1.27
CA ILE A 5 -0.63 9.28 -2.15
C ILE A 5 -0.71 7.90 -2.79
N VAL A 6 -1.92 7.35 -2.84
CA VAL A 6 -2.20 6.14 -3.62
C VAL A 6 -2.31 6.56 -5.08
N SER A 7 -1.41 6.06 -5.94
CA SER A 7 -1.42 6.42 -7.35
C SER A 7 -2.53 5.68 -8.13
N GLN A 8 -2.70 4.40 -7.80
CA GLN A 8 -3.66 3.51 -8.41
C GLN A 8 -3.94 2.30 -7.52
N ILE A 9 -5.10 1.69 -7.74
CA ILE A 9 -5.50 0.40 -7.17
C ILE A 9 -5.84 -0.52 -8.34
N ASP A 10 -5.08 -1.60 -8.47
CA ASP A 10 -5.27 -2.56 -9.55
C ASP A 10 -5.96 -3.83 -9.05
N ASN A 11 -6.74 -4.43 -9.94
CA ASN A 11 -7.35 -5.73 -9.69
C ASN A 11 -6.29 -6.84 -9.81
N THR A 12 -6.38 -7.87 -8.97
CA THR A 12 -5.51 -9.04 -9.10
C THR A 12 -5.78 -9.79 -10.41
N GLY A 13 -4.79 -10.54 -10.91
CA GLY A 13 -4.94 -11.31 -12.16
C GLY A 13 -4.91 -10.51 -13.47
N GLY A 14 -4.55 -9.22 -13.43
CA GLY A 14 -4.40 -8.40 -14.64
C GLY A 14 -5.72 -7.91 -15.25
N LEU A 15 -6.80 -7.91 -14.45
CA LEU A 15 -8.14 -7.50 -14.87
C LEU A 15 -8.33 -5.97 -14.97
N GLY A 16 -7.23 -5.22 -15.00
CA GLY A 16 -7.21 -3.76 -15.15
C GLY A 16 -7.15 -3.00 -13.81
N THR A 17 -7.28 -1.68 -13.92
CA THR A 17 -7.20 -0.74 -12.80
C THR A 17 -8.59 -0.45 -12.25
N THR A 18 -8.80 -0.70 -10.95
CA THR A 18 -10.06 -0.44 -10.24
C THR A 18 -10.23 1.05 -9.96
N TRP A 19 -9.14 1.73 -9.63
CA TRP A 19 -9.14 3.16 -9.33
C TRP A 19 -7.82 3.83 -9.68
N THR A 20 -7.86 5.07 -10.18
CA THR A 20 -6.68 5.94 -10.39
C THR A 20 -6.81 7.26 -9.65
N ASN A 21 -5.68 7.88 -9.27
CA ASN A 21 -5.67 9.13 -8.54
C ASN A 21 -6.46 10.25 -9.23
N GLY A 22 -7.36 10.90 -8.49
CA GLY A 22 -8.26 11.94 -8.98
C GLY A 22 -9.56 11.42 -9.60
N GLN A 23 -9.72 10.10 -9.77
CA GLN A 23 -10.97 9.52 -10.26
C GLN A 23 -12.13 9.91 -9.34
N ASN A 24 -13.24 10.36 -9.96
CA ASN A 24 -14.41 10.90 -9.27
C ASN A 24 -14.10 12.06 -8.30
N GLY A 25 -13.06 12.86 -8.59
CA GLY A 25 -12.66 13.99 -7.75
C GLY A 25 -12.16 13.55 -6.37
N THR A 26 -11.68 12.32 -6.24
CA THR A 26 -11.19 11.76 -4.98
C THR A 26 -9.68 11.64 -5.01
N GLN A 27 -9.01 12.08 -3.95
CA GLN A 27 -7.63 11.73 -3.65
C GLN A 27 -7.64 10.66 -2.56
N LEU A 28 -6.93 9.55 -2.80
CA LEU A 28 -6.64 8.57 -1.77
C LEU A 28 -5.24 8.82 -1.21
N THR A 29 -5.15 8.98 0.09
CA THR A 29 -3.90 9.12 0.86
C THR A 29 -3.73 7.92 1.75
N TYR A 30 -2.48 7.57 2.08
CA TYR A 30 -2.19 6.51 3.05
C TYR A 30 -1.34 7.05 4.19
N TYR A 31 -1.58 6.50 5.38
CA TYR A 31 -0.74 6.66 6.56
C TYR A 31 -0.30 5.29 7.06
N PHE A 32 1.01 5.06 7.06
CA PHE A 32 1.63 3.82 7.50
C PHE A 32 2.24 4.00 8.89
N THR A 33 1.81 3.20 9.85
CA THR A 33 2.17 3.31 11.28
C THR A 33 2.52 1.95 11.86
N ASP A 34 2.97 1.92 13.12
CA ASP A 34 3.14 0.71 13.92
C ASP A 34 4.01 -0.39 13.32
N TYR A 35 4.95 -0.01 12.45
CA TYR A 35 6.01 -0.88 11.95
C TYR A 35 7.32 -0.63 12.70
N THR A 36 8.10 -1.68 12.87
CA THR A 36 9.45 -1.62 13.43
C THR A 36 10.44 -2.29 12.48
N VAL A 37 11.69 -1.83 12.48
CA VAL A 37 12.76 -2.55 11.77
C VAL A 37 12.93 -3.89 12.49
N ALA A 38 12.86 -4.98 11.74
CA ALA A 38 13.15 -6.32 12.26
C ALA A 38 14.62 -6.67 11.99
N LYS A 39 15.09 -6.35 10.78
CA LYS A 39 16.42 -6.71 10.29
C LYS A 39 16.89 -5.73 9.23
N TRP A 40 18.18 -5.51 9.11
CA TRP A 40 18.80 -4.77 8.00
C TRP A 40 19.97 -5.57 7.44
N TYR A 41 20.33 -5.34 6.18
CA TYR A 41 21.38 -6.07 5.50
C TYR A 41 22.43 -5.11 4.97
N ASP A 42 23.70 -5.38 5.25
CA ASP A 42 24.83 -4.56 4.83
C ASP A 42 25.23 -4.80 3.35
N LEU A 43 26.33 -4.17 2.90
CA LEU A 43 26.82 -4.30 1.52
C LEU A 43 27.29 -5.72 1.19
N ALA A 44 27.70 -6.48 2.20
CA ALA A 44 28.10 -7.88 2.07
C ALA A 44 26.88 -8.82 2.10
N GLY A 45 25.68 -8.30 2.32
CA GLY A 45 24.45 -9.08 2.46
C GLY A 45 24.30 -9.76 3.81
N ILE A 46 25.11 -9.37 4.80
CA ILE A 46 25.02 -9.89 6.16
C ILE A 46 23.85 -9.20 6.86
N GLY A 47 22.99 -10.04 7.45
CA GLY A 47 21.78 -9.60 8.10
C GLY A 47 21.97 -9.32 9.59
N HIS A 48 21.61 -8.13 10.02
CA HIS A 48 21.73 -7.61 11.39
C HIS A 48 20.35 -7.40 12.00
N LEU A 49 20.16 -7.87 13.24
CA LEU A 49 18.89 -7.70 13.95
C LEU A 49 18.68 -6.25 14.40
N ALA A 50 17.43 -5.91 14.69
CA ALA A 50 17.09 -4.63 15.32
C ALA A 50 17.78 -4.48 16.68
N GLY A 51 18.56 -3.40 16.85
CA GLY A 51 19.32 -3.16 18.08
C GLY A 51 20.67 -3.87 18.15
N ASP A 52 21.13 -4.48 17.05
CA ASP A 52 22.50 -4.98 16.95
C ASP A 52 23.50 -3.80 17.00
N ASP A 53 24.17 -3.63 18.15
CA ASP A 53 25.18 -2.58 18.41
C ASP A 53 26.54 -2.91 17.77
N ILE A 54 26.58 -3.59 16.61
CA ILE A 54 27.83 -3.83 15.88
C ILE A 54 28.38 -2.48 15.38
N GLY A 55 29.19 -1.87 16.24
CA GLY A 55 30.24 -0.93 15.91
C GLY A 55 29.75 0.42 15.40
N ILE A 56 29.69 1.36 16.33
CA ILE A 56 29.78 2.81 16.14
C ILE A 56 31.01 3.15 15.26
N GLY A 57 30.86 2.96 13.94
CA GLY A 57 31.94 3.00 12.95
C GLY A 57 31.48 2.51 11.58
N TYR A 58 30.56 1.55 11.52
CA TYR A 58 29.73 1.32 10.33
C TYR A 58 28.47 2.15 10.48
N ASN A 59 28.51 3.38 9.96
CA ASN A 59 27.29 4.17 9.85
C ASN A 59 26.24 3.34 9.10
N PHE A 60 25.09 3.09 9.73
CA PHE A 60 23.86 2.61 9.08
C PHE A 60 23.59 3.34 7.75
N SER A 61 24.14 4.55 7.60
CA SER A 61 23.97 5.45 6.46
C SER A 61 24.68 5.06 5.16
N THR A 62 25.75 4.26 5.12
CA THR A 62 26.51 4.04 3.86
C THR A 62 26.50 2.63 3.30
N GLY A 63 25.88 1.67 3.99
CA GLY A 63 26.03 0.26 3.61
C GLY A 63 24.78 -0.61 3.60
N ALA A 64 23.61 -0.12 4.03
CA ALA A 64 22.42 -0.95 3.97
C ALA A 64 21.99 -1.18 2.50
N LYS A 65 21.79 -2.44 2.11
CA LYS A 65 21.20 -2.87 0.83
C LYS A 65 19.72 -3.19 0.94
N ALA A 66 19.28 -3.52 2.14
CA ALA A 66 17.94 -4.01 2.39
C ALA A 66 17.54 -3.82 3.84
N ILE A 67 16.23 -3.66 4.07
CA ILE A 67 15.63 -3.52 5.39
C ILE A 67 14.34 -4.34 5.42
N ASP A 68 14.17 -5.17 6.44
CA ASP A 68 12.96 -5.92 6.71
C ASP A 68 12.25 -5.29 7.91
N PHE A 69 10.94 -5.12 7.80
CA PHE A 69 10.09 -4.57 8.86
C PHE A 69 9.13 -5.64 9.38
N THR A 70 8.67 -5.47 10.62
CA THR A 70 7.60 -6.26 11.23
C THR A 70 6.49 -5.34 11.76
N GLY A 71 5.29 -5.88 11.90
CA GLY A 71 4.09 -5.11 12.23
C GLY A 71 3.61 -4.24 11.07
N GLY A 72 3.03 -3.09 11.38
CA GLY A 72 2.56 -2.15 10.38
C GLY A 72 1.05 -2.11 10.25
N VAL A 73 0.50 -0.89 10.22
CA VAL A 73 -0.90 -0.60 9.88
C VAL A 73 -0.91 0.43 8.77
N VAL A 74 -1.57 0.12 7.65
CA VAL A 74 -1.80 1.04 6.54
C VAL A 74 -3.24 1.49 6.56
N SER A 75 -3.48 2.74 6.94
CA SER A 75 -4.80 3.37 6.87
C SER A 75 -4.89 4.21 5.60
N ILE A 76 -5.88 3.94 4.76
CA ILE A 76 -6.16 4.69 3.53
C ILE A 76 -7.36 5.60 3.77
N PHE A 77 -7.20 6.88 3.45
CA PHE A 77 -8.24 7.90 3.59
C PHE A 77 -8.67 8.39 2.22
N ALA A 78 -9.96 8.67 2.08
CA ALA A 78 -10.54 9.27 0.89
C ALA A 78 -10.94 10.72 1.18
N ASP A 79 -10.38 11.65 0.42
CA ASP A 79 -10.77 13.05 0.46
C ASP A 79 -11.28 13.54 -0.91
N ASN A 80 -12.23 14.46 -0.87
CA ASN A 80 -12.81 15.07 -2.04
C ASN A 80 -12.01 16.33 -2.40
N ILE A 81 -11.36 16.33 -3.56
CA ILE A 81 -10.51 17.44 -4.02
C ILE A 81 -11.28 18.75 -4.27
N SER A 82 -12.61 18.67 -4.37
CA SER A 82 -13.51 19.83 -4.53
C SER A 82 -14.10 20.34 -3.21
N ARG A 83 -13.78 19.70 -2.07
CA ARG A 83 -14.25 20.13 -0.75
C ARG A 83 -13.64 21.49 -0.40
N VAL A 84 -14.46 22.42 0.05
CA VAL A 84 -13.96 23.70 0.59
C VAL A 84 -13.05 23.43 1.78
N GLY A 85 -11.82 23.94 1.74
CA GLY A 85 -10.81 23.69 2.78
C GLY A 85 -9.94 22.45 2.52
N TYR A 86 -10.13 21.74 1.41
CA TYR A 86 -9.24 20.65 0.99
C TYR A 86 -7.79 21.13 0.88
N THR A 87 -6.89 20.40 1.53
CA THR A 87 -5.45 20.60 1.42
C THR A 87 -4.84 19.37 0.78
N GLN A 88 -4.34 19.53 -0.44
CA GLN A 88 -3.70 18.43 -1.16
C GLN A 88 -2.45 17.96 -0.41
N LEU A 89 -2.39 16.67 -0.09
CA LEU A 89 -1.15 16.07 0.39
C LEU A 89 -0.10 16.15 -0.74
N ASN A 90 1.05 16.74 -0.46
CA ASN A 90 2.19 16.77 -1.38
C ASN A 90 3.50 16.53 -0.61
N PRO A 91 3.81 15.26 -0.30
CA PRO A 91 4.97 14.92 0.53
C PRO A 91 6.31 15.10 -0.22
N SER A 92 6.25 15.50 -1.50
CA SER A 92 7.39 15.83 -2.35
C SER A 92 7.66 17.34 -2.50
N ALA A 93 6.73 18.21 -2.09
CA ALA A 93 6.84 19.65 -2.36
C ALA A 93 8.01 20.36 -1.65
N GLY A 94 8.57 19.76 -0.59
CA GLY A 94 9.53 20.41 0.28
C GLY A 94 8.88 21.54 1.11
N GLY A 95 9.12 21.55 2.43
CA GLY A 95 8.68 22.63 3.32
C GLY A 95 7.46 22.35 4.21
N GLY A 96 6.79 21.20 4.09
CA GLY A 96 5.77 20.74 5.04
C GLY A 96 6.36 20.13 6.31
N SER A 97 5.64 20.18 7.44
CA SER A 97 6.00 19.44 8.67
C SER A 97 5.39 18.05 8.68
N ASN A 98 6.00 17.07 9.37
CA ASN A 98 5.40 15.73 9.53
C ASN A 98 3.98 15.80 10.08
N ALA A 99 3.75 16.67 11.07
CA ALA A 99 2.44 16.86 11.66
C ALA A 99 1.42 17.38 10.63
N THR A 100 1.82 18.31 9.76
CA THR A 100 0.98 18.85 8.69
C THR A 100 0.70 17.79 7.63
N ASP A 101 1.70 17.03 7.22
CA ASP A 101 1.52 16.00 6.19
C ASP A 101 0.67 14.83 6.72
N ILE A 102 0.84 14.44 7.99
CA ILE A 102 -0.06 13.47 8.64
C ILE A 102 -1.47 14.02 8.68
N ALA A 103 -1.66 15.26 9.15
CA ALA A 103 -2.98 15.88 9.22
C ALA A 103 -3.67 15.91 7.85
N ASN A 104 -2.96 16.31 6.79
CA ASN A 104 -3.47 16.33 5.42
C ASN A 104 -3.74 14.91 4.89
N ALA A 105 -2.90 13.93 5.24
CA ALA A 105 -3.09 12.53 4.84
C ALA A 105 -4.30 11.89 5.54
N THR A 106 -4.71 12.39 6.71
CA THR A 106 -5.79 11.82 7.53
C THR A 106 -7.06 12.69 7.60
N ASP A 107 -7.13 13.79 6.84
CA ASP A 107 -8.29 14.72 6.86
C ASP A 107 -9.55 14.12 6.18
N GLY A 108 -9.36 13.07 5.38
CA GLY A 108 -10.43 12.34 4.71
C GLY A 108 -11.15 11.32 5.61
N ALA A 109 -12.19 10.69 5.06
CA ALA A 109 -12.85 9.57 5.72
C ALA A 109 -11.96 8.31 5.60
N LEU A 110 -11.86 7.51 6.67
CA LEU A 110 -11.19 6.21 6.62
C LEU A 110 -11.88 5.32 5.59
N TRP A 111 -11.19 5.07 4.49
CA TRP A 111 -11.71 4.33 3.35
C TRP A 111 -11.45 2.84 3.54
N LEU A 112 -10.19 2.47 3.80
CA LEU A 112 -9.77 1.09 3.95
C LEU A 112 -8.60 1.03 4.92
N GLU A 113 -8.56 0.00 5.75
CA GLU A 113 -7.46 -0.24 6.68
C GLU A 113 -6.89 -1.63 6.48
N TYR A 114 -5.57 -1.72 6.56
CA TYR A 114 -4.82 -2.96 6.46
C TYR A 114 -3.83 -3.12 7.62
N ALA A 115 -3.61 -4.36 8.03
CA ALA A 115 -2.48 -4.79 8.85
C ALA A 115 -1.40 -5.45 7.99
N GLY A 116 -0.14 -5.35 8.42
CA GLY A 116 0.98 -6.03 7.78
C GLY A 116 0.88 -7.56 7.89
N HIS A 117 0.87 -8.25 6.76
CA HIS A 117 0.90 -9.71 6.70
C HIS A 117 2.35 -10.20 6.64
N THR A 118 2.72 -11.07 7.58
CA THR A 118 4.09 -11.60 7.62
C THR A 118 4.30 -12.60 6.50
N HIS A 119 5.37 -12.43 5.73
CA HIS A 119 5.71 -13.33 4.65
C HIS A 119 7.23 -13.51 4.54
N THR A 120 7.63 -14.58 3.86
CA THR A 120 9.03 -14.87 3.55
C THR A 120 9.27 -14.77 2.05
N ILE A 121 10.31 -14.04 1.65
CA ILE A 121 10.86 -14.08 0.29
C ILE A 121 12.21 -14.77 0.29
N ILE A 122 12.56 -15.37 -0.85
CA ILE A 122 13.91 -15.89 -1.09
C ILE A 122 14.62 -14.92 -2.00
N ASP A 123 15.61 -14.23 -1.44
CA ASP A 123 16.51 -13.35 -2.16
C ASP A 123 17.77 -14.12 -2.57
N VAL A 124 18.19 -13.98 -3.82
CA VAL A 124 19.35 -14.70 -4.37
C VAL A 124 20.68 -14.27 -3.73
N ASN A 125 20.75 -13.05 -3.20
CA ASN A 125 21.95 -12.47 -2.61
C ASN A 125 21.87 -12.41 -1.08
N LEU A 126 20.67 -12.26 -0.52
CA LEU A 126 20.44 -12.05 0.92
C LEU A 126 19.86 -13.28 1.64
N GLY A 127 19.51 -14.33 0.88
CA GLY A 127 18.88 -15.52 1.42
C GLY A 127 17.41 -15.30 1.78
N ALA A 128 16.90 -16.09 2.74
CA ALA A 128 15.52 -15.97 3.19
C ALA A 128 15.33 -14.71 4.06
N ARG A 129 14.40 -13.85 3.64
CA ARG A 129 14.02 -12.60 4.32
C ARG A 129 12.59 -12.72 4.78
N THR A 130 12.30 -12.40 6.04
CA THR A 130 10.95 -12.53 6.62
C THR A 130 10.54 -11.23 7.29
N GLY A 131 9.35 -10.75 6.95
CA GLY A 131 8.79 -9.51 7.48
C GLY A 131 7.41 -9.21 6.92
N THR A 132 6.82 -8.10 7.34
CA THR A 132 5.55 -7.60 6.82
C THR A 132 5.75 -6.66 5.63
N LEU A 133 6.82 -5.85 5.68
CA LEU A 133 7.31 -5.03 4.58
C LEU A 133 8.79 -5.33 4.38
N ILE A 134 9.17 -5.56 3.12
CA ILE A 134 10.55 -5.89 2.73
C ILE A 134 11.00 -4.81 1.75
N GLY A 135 12.03 -4.06 2.15
CA GLY A 135 12.58 -2.94 1.40
C GLY A 135 13.94 -3.25 0.82
N ASP A 136 14.16 -2.83 -0.42
CA ASP A 136 15.46 -2.74 -1.06
C ASP A 136 15.87 -1.28 -1.12
N VAL A 137 17.07 -1.00 -0.62
CA VAL A 137 17.61 0.35 -0.49
C VAL A 137 18.99 0.41 -1.12
N ASP A 138 19.29 1.51 -1.82
CA ASP A 138 20.63 1.74 -2.40
C ASP A 138 21.52 2.58 -1.46
N GLY A 139 21.31 2.42 -0.15
CA GLY A 139 21.90 3.22 0.93
C GLY A 139 20.86 3.97 1.77
N VAL A 140 21.29 4.58 2.89
CA VAL A 140 20.41 5.33 3.82
C VAL A 140 20.86 6.79 4.03
N ASN A 141 21.88 7.25 3.29
CA ASN A 141 22.42 8.61 3.30
C ASN A 141 21.72 9.57 2.31
N ASN A 142 20.81 10.37 2.87
CA ASN A 142 20.30 11.71 2.50
C ASN A 142 19.75 12.05 1.10
N ILE A 143 20.04 11.32 0.01
CA ILE A 143 19.28 11.46 -1.24
C ILE A 143 19.21 10.10 -1.92
N HIS A 144 18.02 9.52 -1.99
CA HIS A 144 17.79 8.21 -2.60
C HIS A 144 16.68 8.31 -3.62
N VAL A 145 16.94 7.83 -4.84
CA VAL A 145 15.94 7.82 -5.90
C VAL A 145 15.58 6.39 -6.22
N GLY A 146 14.33 6.02 -5.99
CA GLY A 146 13.77 4.75 -6.47
C GLY A 146 14.04 3.54 -5.59
N ASN A 147 14.21 3.73 -4.28
CA ASN A 147 14.11 2.64 -3.31
C ASN A 147 12.72 2.00 -3.42
N LYS A 148 12.66 0.68 -3.22
CA LYS A 148 11.42 -0.09 -3.43
C LYS A 148 11.10 -0.88 -2.18
N GLY A 149 9.82 -0.98 -1.88
CA GLY A 149 9.30 -1.84 -0.84
C GLY A 149 8.18 -2.70 -1.37
N THR A 150 8.13 -3.95 -0.93
CA THR A 150 7.00 -4.84 -1.16
C THR A 150 6.50 -5.40 0.16
N GLY A 151 5.18 -5.39 0.35
CA GLY A 151 4.54 -6.00 1.50
C GLY A 151 3.27 -6.72 1.09
N TYR A 152 2.83 -7.63 1.95
CA TYR A 152 1.48 -8.19 1.87
C TYR A 152 0.68 -7.67 3.06
N LEU A 153 -0.61 -7.53 2.86
CA LEU A 153 -1.49 -6.83 3.76
C LEU A 153 -2.79 -7.61 3.94
N ASP A 154 -3.29 -7.62 5.17
CA ASP A 154 -4.60 -8.15 5.55
C ASP A 154 -5.55 -7.01 5.81
N ALA A 155 -6.70 -6.99 5.16
CA ALA A 155 -7.70 -5.95 5.35
C ALA A 155 -8.35 -6.11 6.73
N THR A 156 -8.39 -5.04 7.51
CA THR A 156 -8.89 -5.08 8.91
C THR A 156 -10.11 -4.20 9.14
N GLY A 157 -10.41 -3.26 8.23
CA GLY A 157 -11.55 -2.37 8.40
C GLY A 157 -11.64 -1.26 7.35
N GLY A 158 -12.42 -0.24 7.66
CA GLY A 158 -12.72 0.89 6.76
C GLY A 158 -14.07 0.76 6.04
N ASN A 159 -14.54 1.89 5.51
CA ASN A 159 -15.88 2.01 4.92
C ASN A 159 -16.13 1.09 3.73
N VAL A 160 -15.10 0.75 2.97
CA VAL A 160 -15.22 -0.11 1.79
C VAL A 160 -14.68 -1.52 2.00
N PHE A 161 -14.31 -1.88 3.24
CA PHE A 161 -13.76 -3.21 3.58
C PHE A 161 -14.56 -4.37 2.98
N GLY A 162 -15.89 -4.34 3.13
CA GLY A 162 -16.78 -5.41 2.63
C GLY A 162 -16.84 -5.55 1.10
N ASN A 163 -16.20 -4.65 0.35
CA ASN A 163 -16.13 -4.67 -1.10
C ASN A 163 -14.82 -5.29 -1.61
N PHE A 164 -13.89 -5.69 -0.74
CA PHE A 164 -12.62 -6.33 -1.12
C PHE A 164 -12.61 -7.82 -0.77
N ASP A 165 -11.96 -8.60 -1.61
CA ASP A 165 -11.75 -10.03 -1.39
C ASP A 165 -10.58 -10.24 -0.40
N THR A 166 -10.88 -10.81 0.76
CA THR A 166 -9.94 -11.03 1.87
C THR A 166 -9.16 -12.34 1.73
N ASN A 167 -8.88 -12.77 0.50
CA ASN A 167 -8.16 -14.02 0.24
C ASN A 167 -7.51 -14.02 -1.15
N SER A 168 -6.90 -12.89 -1.49
CA SER A 168 -6.46 -12.56 -2.85
C SER A 168 -5.09 -13.13 -3.24
N TRP A 169 -4.20 -13.36 -2.27
CA TRP A 169 -2.80 -13.72 -2.50
C TRP A 169 -2.38 -14.93 -1.68
N ASN A 170 -2.23 -16.10 -2.33
CA ASN A 170 -1.70 -17.30 -1.68
C ASN A 170 -0.16 -17.24 -1.61
N LEU A 171 0.36 -17.09 -0.39
CA LEU A 171 1.79 -16.99 -0.09
C LEU A 171 2.40 -18.32 0.35
N LEU A 172 1.74 -19.43 -0.02
CA LEU A 172 2.12 -20.80 0.30
C LEU A 172 2.26 -21.01 1.81
N THR A 173 3.49 -21.05 2.32
CA THR A 173 3.80 -21.31 3.73
C THR A 173 3.44 -20.15 4.65
N SER A 174 3.22 -18.95 4.10
CA SER A 174 2.88 -17.76 4.91
C SER A 174 1.38 -17.53 5.05
N GLY A 175 0.54 -18.35 4.40
CA GLY A 175 -0.91 -18.19 4.42
C GLY A 175 -1.44 -17.41 3.24
N ILE A 176 -2.59 -16.77 3.42
CA ILE A 176 -3.29 -15.99 2.39
C ILE A 176 -3.36 -14.54 2.87
N ALA A 177 -2.99 -13.61 1.99
CA ALA A 177 -3.11 -12.17 2.22
C ALA A 177 -4.15 -11.53 1.28
N ASP A 178 -4.60 -10.33 1.63
CA ASP A 178 -5.74 -9.66 0.97
C ASP A 178 -5.28 -8.69 -0.11
N ALA A 179 -4.10 -8.11 0.09
CA ALA A 179 -3.52 -7.18 -0.85
C ALA A 179 -2.00 -7.30 -0.91
N LYS A 180 -1.45 -6.92 -2.05
CA LYS A 180 -0.02 -6.66 -2.21
C LYS A 180 0.22 -5.15 -2.29
N PHE A 181 1.15 -4.68 -1.47
CA PHE A 181 1.62 -3.30 -1.42
C PHE A 181 2.97 -3.21 -2.13
N GLU A 182 3.08 -2.30 -3.09
CA GLU A 182 4.32 -1.96 -3.78
C GLU A 182 4.57 -0.45 -3.61
N ALA A 183 5.61 -0.08 -2.87
CA ALA A 183 6.00 1.30 -2.66
C ALA A 183 7.26 1.63 -3.46
N LYS A 184 7.27 2.82 -4.05
CA LYS A 184 8.49 3.47 -4.54
C LYS A 184 8.70 4.72 -3.71
N VAL A 185 9.76 4.69 -2.92
CA VAL A 185 10.13 5.80 -2.05
C VAL A 185 11.42 6.42 -2.55
N SER A 186 11.42 7.75 -2.59
CA SER A 186 12.58 8.55 -2.92
C SER A 186 12.70 9.67 -1.90
N ASN A 187 13.90 9.92 -1.40
CA ASN A 187 14.20 11.15 -0.70
C ASN A 187 14.93 12.05 -1.69
N THR A 188 14.21 12.92 -2.40
CA THR A 188 14.81 13.86 -3.36
C THR A 188 15.10 15.23 -2.76
N ASN A 189 14.73 15.45 -1.49
CA ASN A 189 14.97 16.70 -0.78
C ASN A 189 15.06 16.39 0.72
N SER A 190 16.23 16.64 1.30
CA SER A 190 16.55 16.58 2.72
C SER A 190 15.83 17.66 3.55
N GLY A 191 14.51 17.77 3.40
CA GLY A 191 13.67 18.45 4.37
C GLY A 191 13.64 17.63 5.67
N PRO A 192 13.65 18.26 6.86
CA PRO A 192 13.90 17.59 8.15
C PRO A 192 12.81 16.59 8.60
N ASN A 193 11.80 16.35 7.78
CA ASN A 193 10.52 15.84 8.24
C ASN A 193 10.36 14.36 7.83
N TRP A 194 10.44 14.00 6.54
CA TRP A 194 10.36 12.59 6.15
C TRP A 194 11.70 12.05 5.65
N PRO A 195 12.33 11.07 6.32
CA PRO A 195 13.54 10.43 5.80
C PRO A 195 13.29 9.67 4.48
N LEU A 196 12.03 9.31 4.18
CA LEU A 196 11.56 8.66 2.95
C LEU A 196 10.14 9.16 2.62
N SER A 197 9.90 9.65 1.40
CA SER A 197 8.54 9.94 0.88
C SER A 197 8.35 9.31 -0.50
N GLY A 198 7.13 9.00 -0.92
CA GLY A 198 6.95 8.24 -2.16
C GLY A 198 5.51 7.95 -2.56
N THR A 199 5.37 7.26 -3.69
CA THR A 199 4.09 6.76 -4.19
C THR A 199 3.96 5.27 -3.88
N ALA A 200 2.74 4.84 -3.60
CA ALA A 200 2.42 3.43 -3.41
C ALA A 200 1.33 2.99 -4.38
N SER A 201 1.44 1.74 -4.82
CA SER A 201 0.44 1.05 -5.61
C SER A 201 -0.03 -0.18 -4.84
N PHE A 202 -1.36 -0.37 -4.82
CA PHE A 202 -2.00 -1.50 -4.14
C PHE A 202 -2.62 -2.42 -5.18
N LYS A 203 -2.42 -3.73 -5.00
CA LYS A 203 -3.03 -4.77 -5.83
C LYS A 203 -3.93 -5.64 -4.95
N THR A 204 -5.23 -5.55 -5.18
CA THR A 204 -6.26 -6.25 -4.39
C THR A 204 -7.43 -6.63 -5.30
N THR A 205 -8.17 -7.68 -4.96
CA THR A 205 -9.32 -8.12 -5.74
C THR A 205 -10.55 -7.40 -5.22
N ALA A 206 -11.17 -6.55 -6.04
CA ALA A 206 -12.46 -5.98 -5.69
C ALA A 206 -13.55 -7.05 -5.91
N ILE A 207 -14.40 -7.29 -4.92
CA ILE A 207 -15.60 -8.09 -5.10
C ILE A 207 -16.50 -7.30 -6.07
N PRO A 208 -16.96 -7.92 -7.18
CA PRO A 208 -17.88 -7.26 -8.08
C PRO A 208 -19.08 -6.71 -7.31
N GLU A 209 -19.30 -5.40 -7.39
CA GLU A 209 -20.36 -4.76 -6.61
C GLU A 209 -21.72 -5.43 -6.88
N PRO A 210 -22.62 -5.51 -5.88
CA PRO A 210 -23.96 -6.06 -6.02
C PRO A 210 -24.76 -5.47 -7.19
N GLY A 211 -24.41 -4.25 -7.64
CA GLY A 211 -25.00 -3.61 -8.80
C GLY A 211 -24.84 -4.41 -10.10
N SER A 212 -23.70 -5.06 -10.33
CA SER A 212 -23.50 -5.91 -11.52
C SER A 212 -24.37 -7.16 -11.47
N LEU A 213 -24.52 -7.77 -10.28
CA LEU A 213 -25.44 -8.89 -10.06
C LEU A 213 -26.90 -8.47 -10.21
N ALA A 214 -27.26 -7.30 -9.69
CA ALA A 214 -28.60 -6.74 -9.83
C ALA A 214 -28.93 -6.43 -11.30
N LEU A 215 -27.97 -5.94 -12.09
CA LEU A 215 -28.14 -5.67 -13.51
C LEU A 215 -28.29 -6.95 -14.32
N ILE A 216 -27.54 -8.01 -13.99
CA ILE A 216 -27.70 -9.34 -14.59
C ILE A 216 -29.04 -9.96 -14.19
N ALA A 217 -29.45 -9.84 -12.93
CA ALA A 217 -30.75 -10.31 -12.46
C ALA A 217 -31.90 -9.54 -13.13
N LEU A 218 -31.80 -8.22 -13.28
CA LEU A 218 -32.75 -7.39 -14.03
C LEU A 218 -32.75 -7.72 -15.52
N GLY A 219 -31.57 -7.97 -16.11
CA GLY A 219 -31.44 -8.41 -17.49
C GLY A 219 -32.11 -9.76 -17.75
N LEU A 220 -31.95 -10.71 -16.83
CA LEU A 220 -32.62 -12.02 -16.86
C LEU A 220 -34.12 -11.90 -16.60
N LEU A 221 -34.56 -11.02 -15.69
CA LEU A 221 -35.98 -10.74 -15.45
C LEU A 221 -36.63 -10.12 -16.68
N GLY A 222 -35.93 -9.20 -17.35
CA GLY A 222 -36.33 -8.62 -18.62
C GLY A 222 -36.44 -9.68 -19.72
N ALA A 223 -35.41 -10.49 -19.93
CA ALA A 223 -35.40 -11.56 -20.92
C ALA A 223 -36.50 -12.62 -20.68
N GLY A 224 -36.73 -12.99 -19.41
CA GLY A 224 -37.83 -13.87 -19.01
C GLY A 224 -39.21 -13.29 -19.34
N SER A 225 -39.38 -11.98 -19.13
CA SER A 225 -40.63 -11.26 -19.44
C SER A 225 -40.91 -11.20 -20.95
N PHE A 226 -39.87 -11.03 -21.78
CA PHE A 226 -40.00 -11.02 -23.24
C PHE A 226 -40.21 -12.43 -23.84
N SER A 227 -39.60 -13.47 -23.27
CA SER A 227 -39.81 -14.85 -23.74
C SER A 227 -41.24 -15.35 -23.51
N ARG A 228 -41.90 -14.89 -22.45
CA ARG A 228 -43.30 -15.27 -22.14
C ARG A 228 -44.31 -14.71 -23.14
N ARG A 229 -44.05 -13.52 -23.71
CA ARG A 229 -44.91 -12.91 -24.74
C ARG A 229 -44.90 -13.64 -26.09
N ARG A 230 -43.86 -14.43 -26.40
CA ARG A 230 -43.76 -15.17 -27.68
C ARG A 230 -44.46 -16.53 -27.68
N ARG A 231 -45.06 -16.96 -26.56
CA ARG A 231 -45.85 -18.22 -26.47
C ARG A 231 -47.37 -18.00 -26.51
N SER A 232 -47.84 -16.78 -26.73
CA SER A 232 -49.27 -16.45 -26.82
C SER A 232 -49.67 -15.89 -28.19
N ALA A 233 -48.91 -16.23 -29.24
CA ALA A 233 -49.31 -16.05 -30.63
C ALA A 233 -49.43 -17.43 -31.29
#